data_AF-A0A6A7LCS8-F1
#
_entry.id   AF-A0A6A7LCS8-F1
#
_cell.length_a   1.000
_cell.length_b   1.000
_cell.length_c   1.000
_cell.angle_alpha   90.00
_cell.angle_beta   90.00
_cell.angle_gamma   90.00
#
_symmetry.space_group_name_H-M   'P 1'
#
loop_
_entity.id
_entity.type
_entity.pdbx_description
1 polymer ?
#
loop_
_entity_poly.entity_id
_entity_poly.type
_entity_poly.pdbx_seq_one_letter_code
_entity_poly.pdbx_strand_id
1 'polypeptide(L)'
;MIIAFRQIVIIAYMTGILWLRRNPLSMLFSAISPFSILFVLFVVSNGEYTDLAIAGSLVMATVGYGLALGQDISFYKTEYKIQDIFVAAPVSPLTYMTGLALSELLFGLPALIALTTLATLFGENLSTLPLLICSILLTWGAMSAMGFFLSSHMLHMRNATQIISFVNVILAVIPPVYYSIERLPLNLQYLAYLVPTTHASLMVQDSMGLVTPEAWSIYLGLAVQSAYLIGFLALARARAVWRDL
;
A
#
# COMPACT_ATOMS: atom_id res chain seq x y z
N MET A 1 7.17 -19.15 16.68
CA MET A 1 6.77 -17.72 16.56
C MET A 1 7.96 -16.77 16.72
N ILE A 2 8.79 -16.91 17.76
CA ILE A 2 9.97 -16.04 18.00
C ILE A 2 10.99 -16.06 16.83
N ILE A 3 11.24 -17.23 16.24
CA ILE A 3 12.19 -17.36 15.12
C ILE A 3 11.72 -16.60 13.87
N ALA A 4 10.42 -16.72 13.51
CA ALA A 4 9.86 -16.04 12.35
C ALA A 4 9.86 -14.52 12.50
N PHE A 5 9.53 -14.01 13.68
CA PHE A 5 9.60 -12.57 13.97
C PHE A 5 11.04 -12.05 13.81
N ARG A 6 12.03 -12.76 14.36
CA ARG A 6 13.44 -12.42 14.18
C ARG A 6 13.86 -12.42 12.71
N GLN A 7 13.41 -13.41 11.93
CA GLN A 7 13.68 -13.49 10.49
C GLN A 7 13.09 -12.28 9.74
N ILE A 8 11.84 -11.91 10.01
CA ILE A 8 11.17 -10.74 9.41
C ILE A 8 11.99 -9.47 9.67
N VAL A 9 12.38 -9.22 10.92
CA VAL A 9 13.15 -8.03 11.31
C VAL A 9 14.53 -8.02 10.65
N ILE A 10 15.21 -9.17 10.56
CA ILE A 10 16.51 -9.27 9.88
C ILE A 10 16.38 -8.96 8.39
N ILE A 11 15.38 -9.52 7.71
CA ILE A 11 15.14 -9.25 6.29
C ILE A 11 14.87 -7.76 6.08
N ALA A 12 13.93 -7.18 6.83
CA ALA A 12 13.61 -5.76 6.77
C ALA A 12 14.82 -4.86 7.05
N TYR A 13 15.67 -5.26 8.00
CA TYR A 13 16.90 -4.54 8.30
C TYR A 13 17.90 -4.59 7.13
N MET A 14 18.10 -5.77 6.55
CA MET A 14 19.06 -5.99 5.47
C MET A 14 18.66 -5.28 4.18
N THR A 15 17.38 -5.36 3.80
CA THR A 15 16.88 -4.81 2.53
C THR A 15 16.47 -3.35 2.66
N GLY A 16 16.00 -2.92 3.84
CA GLY A 16 15.46 -1.59 4.07
C GLY A 16 16.41 -0.70 4.86
N ILE A 17 16.51 -0.96 6.16
CA ILE A 17 17.20 -0.06 7.12
C ILE A 17 18.66 0.16 6.73
N LEU A 18 19.38 -0.89 6.35
CA LEU A 18 20.80 -0.79 5.97
C LEU A 18 20.98 0.04 4.71
N TRP A 19 20.07 -0.12 3.74
CA TRP A 19 20.07 0.67 2.51
C TRP A 19 19.80 2.15 2.85
N LEU A 20 18.76 2.41 3.65
CA LEU A 20 18.37 3.75 4.10
C LEU A 20 19.49 4.48 4.84
N ARG A 21 20.24 3.77 5.69
CA ARG A 21 21.41 4.34 6.37
C ARG A 21 22.53 4.73 5.41
N ARG A 22 22.71 3.97 4.33
CA ARG A 22 23.75 4.23 3.32
C ARG A 22 23.34 5.29 2.31
N ASN A 23 22.05 5.42 2.04
CA ASN A 23 21.50 6.37 1.07
C ASN A 23 20.22 7.02 1.62
N PRO A 24 20.32 7.96 2.56
CA PRO A 24 19.14 8.60 3.15
C PRO A 24 18.30 9.38 2.12
N LEU A 25 18.87 9.77 0.98
CA LEU A 25 18.17 10.52 -0.06
C LEU A 25 17.04 9.73 -0.74
N SER A 26 17.05 8.39 -0.70
CA SER A 26 15.90 7.62 -1.23
C SER A 26 14.58 7.93 -0.58
N MET A 27 14.60 8.29 0.71
CA MET A 27 13.38 8.60 1.44
C MET A 27 12.70 9.81 0.83
N LEU A 28 13.51 10.76 0.32
CA LEU A 28 13.01 11.91 -0.40
C LEU A 28 12.47 11.49 -1.77
N PHE A 29 13.22 10.68 -2.53
CA PHE A 29 12.80 10.24 -3.85
C PHE A 29 11.51 9.41 -3.83
N SER A 30 11.34 8.56 -2.80
CA SER A 30 10.13 7.76 -2.63
C SER A 30 8.92 8.63 -2.28
N ALA A 31 9.13 9.76 -1.59
CA ALA A 31 8.09 10.70 -1.22
C ALA A 31 7.62 11.59 -2.39
N ILE A 32 8.43 11.79 -3.44
CA ILE A 32 8.11 12.73 -4.54
C ILE A 32 6.75 12.41 -5.16
N SER A 33 6.47 11.14 -5.45
CA SER A 33 5.26 10.74 -6.18
C SER A 33 3.96 11.13 -5.45
N PRO A 34 3.70 10.70 -4.19
CA PRO A 34 2.45 11.05 -3.52
C PRO A 34 2.29 12.55 -3.22
N PHE A 35 3.39 13.27 -2.95
CA PHE A 35 3.34 14.73 -2.76
C PHE A 35 3.13 15.50 -4.08
N SER A 36 3.58 14.97 -5.21
CA SER A 36 3.37 15.61 -6.52
C SER A 36 1.89 15.67 -6.89
N ILE A 37 1.16 14.57 -6.69
CA ILE A 37 -0.28 14.54 -6.98
C ILE A 37 -1.04 15.48 -6.04
N LEU A 38 -0.69 15.47 -4.75
CA LEU A 38 -1.25 16.39 -3.76
C LEU A 38 -1.05 17.84 -4.21
N PHE A 39 0.18 18.21 -4.58
CA PHE A 39 0.53 19.54 -5.03
C PHE A 39 -0.23 19.96 -6.29
N VAL A 40 -0.32 19.08 -7.29
CA VAL A 40 -1.08 19.37 -8.53
C VAL A 40 -2.55 19.62 -8.21
N LEU A 41 -3.17 18.77 -7.39
CA LEU A 41 -4.58 18.95 -7.02
C LEU A 41 -4.79 20.23 -6.24
N PHE A 42 -3.93 20.55 -5.27
CA PHE A 42 -3.96 21.80 -4.52
C PHE A 42 -3.93 23.03 -5.44
N VAL A 43 -2.99 23.06 -6.40
CA VAL A 43 -2.84 24.18 -7.33
C VAL A 43 -4.04 24.27 -8.28
N VAL A 44 -4.47 23.16 -8.87
CA VAL A 44 -5.57 23.14 -9.85
C VAL A 44 -6.91 23.48 -9.20
N SER A 45 -7.14 23.05 -7.96
CA SER A 45 -8.38 23.35 -7.23
C SER A 45 -8.36 24.69 -6.49
N ASN A 46 -7.30 25.50 -6.61
CA ASN A 46 -7.10 26.70 -5.77
C ASN A 46 -7.27 26.42 -4.26
N GLY A 47 -6.86 25.23 -3.82
CA GLY A 47 -7.01 24.77 -2.43
C GLY A 47 -8.38 24.21 -2.03
N GLU A 48 -9.42 24.25 -2.88
CA GLU A 48 -10.77 23.78 -2.54
C GLU A 48 -10.83 22.28 -2.18
N TYR A 49 -10.04 21.43 -2.85
CA TYR A 49 -10.04 19.97 -2.63
C TYR A 49 -8.79 19.48 -1.90
N THR A 50 -8.19 20.33 -1.06
CA THR A 50 -6.95 19.98 -0.34
C THR A 50 -7.15 18.75 0.56
N ASP A 51 -8.28 18.65 1.25
CA ASP A 51 -8.55 17.54 2.18
C ASP A 51 -8.66 16.20 1.43
N LEU A 52 -9.34 16.19 0.29
CA LEU A 52 -9.44 15.03 -0.60
C LEU A 52 -8.08 14.69 -1.24
N ALA A 53 -7.27 15.70 -1.57
CA ALA A 53 -5.94 15.51 -2.10
C ALA A 53 -5.00 14.86 -1.07
N ILE A 54 -5.06 15.31 0.19
CA ILE A 54 -4.31 14.71 1.31
C ILE A 54 -4.75 13.27 1.54
N ALA A 55 -6.07 13.03 1.67
CA ALA A 55 -6.63 11.71 1.89
C ALA A 55 -6.23 10.73 0.78
N GLY A 56 -6.40 11.13 -0.47
CA GLY A 56 -6.05 10.33 -1.64
C GLY A 56 -4.55 10.06 -1.74
N SER A 57 -3.71 11.05 -1.47
CA SER A 57 -2.26 10.88 -1.48
C SER A 57 -1.77 9.95 -0.37
N LEU A 58 -2.37 9.98 0.82
CA LEU A 58 -2.05 9.03 1.89
C LEU A 58 -2.39 7.58 1.48
N VAL A 59 -3.58 7.38 0.90
CA VAL A 59 -4.00 6.06 0.41
C VAL A 59 -3.09 5.57 -0.71
N MET A 60 -2.83 6.40 -1.73
CA MET A 60 -1.99 5.99 -2.86
C MET A 60 -0.53 5.80 -2.48
N ALA A 61 0.01 6.59 -1.53
CA ALA A 61 1.33 6.33 -0.96
C ALA A 61 1.37 4.93 -0.33
N THR A 62 0.38 4.61 0.50
CA THR A 62 0.26 3.32 1.17
C THR A 62 0.16 2.15 0.17
N VAL A 63 -0.67 2.32 -0.87
CA VAL A 63 -0.81 1.34 -1.97
C VAL A 63 0.50 1.17 -2.72
N GLY A 64 1.17 2.28 -3.03
CA GLY A 64 2.45 2.29 -3.72
C GLY A 64 3.53 1.51 -2.96
N TYR A 65 3.72 1.80 -1.67
CA TYR A 65 4.68 1.06 -0.83
C TYR A 65 4.27 -0.40 -0.62
N GLY A 66 2.97 -0.69 -0.57
CA GLY A 66 2.49 -2.07 -0.53
C GLY A 66 2.87 -2.85 -1.79
N LEU A 67 2.57 -2.30 -2.97
CA LEU A 67 2.82 -2.94 -4.27
C LEU A 67 4.31 -2.94 -4.69
N ALA A 68 5.10 -1.98 -4.22
CA ALA A 68 6.54 -1.89 -4.48
C ALA A 68 7.29 -3.17 -4.08
N LEU A 69 6.81 -3.86 -3.04
CA LEU A 69 7.25 -5.19 -2.65
C LEU A 69 7.35 -6.17 -3.84
N GLY A 70 6.38 -6.12 -4.76
CA GLY A 70 6.35 -7.01 -5.91
C GLY A 70 7.49 -6.70 -6.90
N GLN A 71 7.92 -5.44 -7.01
CA GLN A 71 9.10 -5.05 -7.78
C GLN A 71 10.37 -5.61 -7.15
N ASP A 72 10.52 -5.41 -5.84
CA ASP A 72 11.67 -5.88 -5.07
C ASP A 72 11.84 -7.40 -5.15
N ILE A 73 10.75 -8.15 -4.99
CA ILE A 73 10.78 -9.61 -5.14
C ILE A 73 11.21 -10.00 -6.55
N SER A 74 10.64 -9.37 -7.58
CA SER A 74 10.97 -9.69 -8.96
C SER A 74 12.45 -9.43 -9.22
N PHE A 75 12.98 -8.32 -8.72
CA PHE A 75 14.39 -7.96 -8.83
C PHE A 75 15.30 -8.94 -8.07
N TYR A 76 14.94 -9.27 -6.83
CA TYR A 76 15.68 -10.23 -6.00
C TYR A 76 15.63 -11.66 -6.52
N LYS A 77 14.58 -12.03 -7.26
CA LYS A 77 14.42 -13.31 -7.94
C LYS A 77 15.20 -13.37 -9.25
N THR A 78 15.03 -12.39 -10.14
CA THR A 78 15.55 -12.47 -11.51
C THR A 78 17.00 -12.02 -11.59
N GLU A 79 17.34 -10.90 -10.95
CA GLU A 79 18.65 -10.25 -11.14
C GLU A 79 19.66 -10.69 -10.06
N TYR A 80 19.28 -10.60 -8.79
CA TYR A 80 20.23 -10.81 -7.69
C TYR A 80 20.29 -12.24 -7.16
N LYS A 81 19.34 -13.10 -7.54
CA LYS A 81 19.24 -14.49 -7.04
C LYS A 81 19.23 -14.59 -5.51
N ILE A 82 18.81 -13.53 -4.83
CA ILE A 82 18.72 -13.46 -3.37
C ILE A 82 17.58 -14.34 -2.86
N GLN A 83 16.51 -14.49 -3.64
CA GLN A 83 15.40 -15.37 -3.26
C GLN A 83 15.87 -16.83 -3.07
N ASP A 84 16.81 -17.32 -3.88
CA ASP A 84 17.32 -18.69 -3.81
C ASP A 84 18.00 -18.99 -2.47
N ILE A 85 18.69 -17.99 -1.91
CA ILE A 85 19.32 -18.07 -0.58
C ILE A 85 18.24 -18.28 0.51
N PHE A 86 17.13 -17.53 0.43
CA PHE A 86 16.04 -17.63 1.39
C PHE A 86 15.20 -18.91 1.21
N VAL A 87 15.11 -19.41 -0.02
CA VAL A 87 14.45 -20.69 -0.34
C VAL A 87 15.24 -21.88 0.22
N ALA A 88 16.57 -21.82 0.16
CA ALA A 88 17.48 -22.81 0.74
C ALA A 88 17.56 -22.71 2.27
N ALA A 89 17.37 -21.51 2.83
CA ALA A 89 17.24 -21.30 4.26
C ALA A 89 15.87 -21.78 4.80
N PRO A 90 15.75 -22.07 6.11
CA PRO A 90 14.47 -22.42 6.74
C PRO A 90 13.60 -21.16 6.96
N VAL A 91 13.33 -20.42 5.89
CA VAL A 91 12.48 -19.21 5.87
C VAL A 91 11.22 -19.51 5.08
N SER A 92 10.06 -19.26 5.69
CA SER A 92 8.79 -19.46 4.99
C SER A 92 8.52 -18.35 3.97
N PRO A 93 7.76 -18.60 2.89
CA PRO A 93 7.43 -17.58 1.90
C PRO A 93 6.75 -16.36 2.52
N LEU A 94 5.84 -16.57 3.48
CA LEU A 94 5.16 -15.46 4.18
C LEU A 94 6.12 -14.70 5.09
N THR A 95 7.07 -15.37 5.75
CA THR A 95 8.11 -14.71 6.56
C THR A 95 8.98 -13.81 5.68
N TYR A 96 9.36 -14.29 4.49
CA TYR A 96 10.12 -13.51 3.52
C TYR A 96 9.31 -12.31 3.00
N MET A 97 8.08 -12.56 2.55
CA MET A 97 7.14 -11.55 2.11
C MET A 97 6.94 -10.45 3.16
N THR A 98 6.65 -10.80 4.41
CA THR A 98 6.43 -9.82 5.48
C THR A 98 7.69 -9.04 5.82
N GLY A 99 8.87 -9.68 5.78
CA GLY A 99 10.15 -8.99 5.97
C GLY A 99 10.40 -7.92 4.91
N LEU A 100 10.19 -8.27 3.64
CA LEU A 100 10.30 -7.31 2.55
C LEU A 100 9.18 -6.26 2.57
N ALA A 101 7.94 -6.63 2.88
CA ALA A 101 6.84 -5.67 3.01
C ALA A 101 7.18 -4.62 4.06
N LEU A 102 7.77 -5.05 5.20
CA LEU A 102 8.18 -4.17 6.26
C LEU A 102 9.33 -3.26 5.81
N SER A 103 10.25 -3.76 4.99
CA SER A 103 11.28 -2.94 4.34
C SER A 103 10.66 -1.78 3.55
N GLU A 104 9.68 -2.06 2.71
CA GLU A 104 8.97 -1.05 1.91
C GLU A 104 8.21 -0.05 2.78
N LEU A 105 7.57 -0.52 3.85
CA LEU A 105 6.92 0.37 4.81
C LEU A 105 7.92 1.34 5.44
N LEU A 106 9.12 0.85 5.80
CA LEU A 106 10.20 1.66 6.37
C LEU A 106 10.75 2.69 5.36
N PHE A 107 10.84 2.33 4.08
CA PHE A 107 11.19 3.29 3.02
C PHE A 107 10.13 4.39 2.86
N GLY A 108 8.86 4.03 3.03
CA GLY A 108 7.73 4.96 2.93
C GLY A 108 7.42 5.74 4.20
N LEU A 109 8.00 5.36 5.35
CA LEU A 109 7.66 5.93 6.66
C LEU A 109 7.72 7.46 6.67
N PRO A 110 8.75 8.16 6.16
CA PRO A 110 8.79 9.61 6.20
C PRO A 110 7.62 10.26 5.44
N ALA A 111 7.28 9.74 4.27
CA ALA A 111 6.15 10.22 3.48
C ALA A 111 4.82 9.93 4.19
N LEU A 112 4.65 8.71 4.72
CA LEU A 112 3.44 8.31 5.43
C LEU A 112 3.25 9.11 6.71
N ILE A 113 4.31 9.38 7.48
CA ILE A 113 4.27 10.23 8.69
C ILE A 113 3.83 11.64 8.31
N ALA A 114 4.44 12.23 7.28
CA ALA A 114 4.09 13.58 6.83
C ALA A 114 2.64 13.65 6.34
N LEU A 115 2.19 12.70 5.50
CA LEU A 115 0.81 12.66 5.00
C LEU A 115 -0.21 12.36 6.10
N THR A 116 0.11 11.48 7.06
CA THR A 116 -0.75 11.23 8.23
C THR A 116 -0.83 12.47 9.11
N THR A 117 0.28 13.19 9.29
CA THR A 117 0.29 14.45 10.03
C THR A 117 -0.61 15.48 9.35
N LEU A 118 -0.51 15.64 8.03
CA LEU A 118 -1.41 16.50 7.26
C LEU A 118 -2.87 16.05 7.41
N ALA A 119 -3.16 14.75 7.29
CA ALA A 119 -4.51 14.23 7.47
C ALA A 119 -5.08 14.54 8.87
N THR A 120 -4.27 14.47 9.92
CA THR A 120 -4.70 14.84 11.28
C THR A 120 -4.84 16.35 11.50
N LEU A 121 -4.05 17.18 10.81
CA LEU A 121 -4.11 18.64 10.94
C LEU A 121 -5.29 19.24 10.19
N PHE A 122 -5.64 18.67 9.04
CA PHE A 122 -6.80 19.06 8.24
C PHE A 122 -8.07 18.29 8.64
N GLY A 123 -7.94 17.25 9.45
CA GLY A 123 -9.07 16.51 10.01
C GLY A 123 -9.67 17.18 11.25
N GLU A 124 -10.83 16.69 11.68
CA GLU A 124 -11.57 17.28 12.79
C GLU A 124 -10.94 17.05 14.17
N ASN A 125 -10.30 15.88 14.39
CA ASN A 125 -9.86 15.50 15.74
C ASN A 125 -8.66 14.54 15.73
N LEU A 126 -7.75 14.70 16.70
CA LEU A 126 -6.60 13.81 16.89
C LEU A 126 -7.01 12.40 17.35
N SER A 127 -8.23 12.23 17.85
CA SER A 127 -8.80 10.94 18.24
C SER A 127 -8.95 9.94 17.09
N THR A 128 -8.89 10.41 15.83
CA THR A 128 -9.00 9.57 14.63
C THR A 128 -7.66 8.99 14.17
N LEU A 129 -6.54 9.38 14.79
CA LEU A 129 -5.20 8.86 14.47
C LEU A 129 -5.08 7.32 14.54
N PRO A 130 -5.66 6.61 15.53
CA PRO A 130 -5.66 5.14 15.53
C PRO A 130 -6.35 4.55 14.31
N LEU A 131 -7.39 5.21 13.80
CA LEU A 131 -8.12 4.76 12.62
C LEU A 131 -7.29 4.98 11.34
N LEU A 132 -6.60 6.11 11.22
CA LEU A 132 -5.65 6.36 10.13
C LEU A 132 -4.56 5.29 10.09
N ILE A 133 -3.92 5.01 11.25
CA ILE A 133 -2.90 3.96 11.36
C ILE A 133 -3.47 2.59 10.98
N CYS A 134 -4.68 2.27 11.44
CA CYS A 134 -5.37 1.02 11.09
C CYS A 134 -5.60 0.91 9.58
N SER A 135 -6.11 1.98 8.94
CA SER A 135 -6.32 2.04 7.50
C SER A 135 -5.03 1.83 6.72
N ILE A 136 -3.94 2.48 7.15
CA ILE A 136 -2.60 2.33 6.56
C ILE A 136 -2.15 0.87 6.65
N LEU A 137 -2.21 0.25 7.83
CA LEU A 137 -1.72 -1.11 8.04
C LEU A 137 -2.53 -2.16 7.28
N LEU A 138 -3.86 -2.03 7.24
CA LEU A 138 -4.72 -2.94 6.48
C LEU A 138 -4.47 -2.82 4.98
N THR A 139 -4.43 -1.59 4.47
CA THR A 139 -4.21 -1.31 3.05
C THR A 139 -2.82 -1.77 2.62
N TRP A 140 -1.77 -1.40 3.37
CA TRP A 140 -0.40 -1.82 3.11
C TRP A 140 -0.28 -3.34 3.09
N GLY A 141 -0.81 -4.03 4.11
CA GLY A 141 -0.74 -5.49 4.18
C GLY A 141 -1.45 -6.18 3.02
N ALA A 142 -2.63 -5.68 2.63
CA ALA A 142 -3.39 -6.22 1.51
C ALA A 142 -2.64 -6.03 0.18
N MET A 143 -2.12 -4.82 -0.06
CA MET A 143 -1.38 -4.50 -1.28
C MET A 143 -0.03 -5.22 -1.34
N SER A 144 0.65 -5.42 -0.22
CA SER A 144 1.85 -6.26 -0.14
C SER A 144 1.55 -7.72 -0.48
N ALA A 145 0.50 -8.30 0.09
CA ALA A 145 0.11 -9.66 -0.24
C ALA A 145 -0.23 -9.82 -1.74
N MET A 146 -0.92 -8.82 -2.33
CA MET A 146 -1.19 -8.77 -3.77
C MET A 146 0.09 -8.65 -4.60
N GLY A 147 1.00 -7.74 -4.23
CA GLY A 147 2.28 -7.53 -4.91
C GLY A 147 3.15 -8.78 -4.91
N PHE A 148 3.21 -9.48 -3.78
CA PHE A 148 3.91 -10.77 -3.64
C PHE A 148 3.28 -11.87 -4.50
N PHE A 149 1.94 -11.96 -4.51
CA PHE A 149 1.25 -12.93 -5.36
C PHE A 149 1.56 -12.70 -6.85
N LEU A 150 1.45 -11.46 -7.32
CA LEU A 150 1.74 -11.10 -8.71
C LEU A 150 3.19 -11.39 -9.09
N SER A 151 4.15 -10.95 -8.26
CA SER A 151 5.59 -11.12 -8.53
C SER A 151 6.04 -12.57 -8.54
N SER A 152 5.45 -13.43 -7.70
CA SER A 152 5.81 -14.84 -7.65
C SER A 152 5.61 -15.56 -8.99
N HIS A 153 4.64 -15.13 -9.81
CA HIS A 153 4.32 -15.72 -11.12
C HIS A 153 5.12 -15.12 -12.28
N MET A 154 5.99 -14.14 -12.01
CA MET A 154 6.74 -13.45 -13.04
C MET A 154 8.14 -14.03 -13.20
N LEU A 155 8.54 -14.20 -14.46
CA LEU A 155 9.87 -14.71 -14.85
C LEU A 155 10.82 -13.58 -15.27
N HIS A 156 10.27 -12.40 -15.61
CA HIS A 156 11.05 -11.26 -16.09
C HIS A 156 10.66 -10.00 -15.34
N MET A 157 11.67 -9.26 -14.86
CA MET A 157 11.50 -8.01 -14.11
C MET A 157 10.62 -7.01 -14.86
N ARG A 158 10.85 -6.83 -16.17
CA ARG A 158 10.07 -5.89 -16.99
C ARG A 158 8.57 -6.19 -16.98
N ASN A 159 8.19 -7.46 -17.07
CA ASN A 159 6.78 -7.86 -17.02
C ASN A 159 6.18 -7.58 -15.64
N ALA A 160 6.98 -7.76 -14.59
CA ALA A 160 6.57 -7.45 -13.23
C ALA A 160 6.32 -5.96 -13.01
N THR A 161 7.23 -5.11 -13.46
CA THR A 161 7.06 -3.66 -13.42
C THR A 161 5.81 -3.21 -14.15
N GLN A 162 5.54 -3.76 -15.33
CA GLN A 162 4.37 -3.39 -16.13
C GLN A 162 3.05 -3.80 -15.47
N ILE A 163 2.94 -5.03 -14.98
CA ILE A 163 1.70 -5.52 -14.34
C ILE A 163 1.44 -4.79 -13.03
N ILE A 164 2.46 -4.57 -12.19
CA ILE A 164 2.29 -3.84 -10.93
C ILE A 164 1.93 -2.37 -11.19
N SER A 165 2.55 -1.73 -12.18
CA SER A 165 2.17 -0.37 -12.59
C SER A 165 0.74 -0.31 -13.09
N PHE A 166 0.32 -1.31 -13.90
CA PHE A 166 -1.05 -1.40 -14.41
C PHE A 166 -2.07 -1.55 -13.29
N VAL A 167 -1.81 -2.44 -12.33
CA VAL A 167 -2.65 -2.61 -11.13
C VAL A 167 -2.72 -1.32 -10.34
N ASN A 168 -1.58 -0.64 -10.11
CA ASN A 168 -1.54 0.62 -9.38
C ASN A 168 -2.43 1.70 -10.02
N VAL A 169 -2.39 1.84 -11.34
CA VAL A 169 -3.23 2.81 -12.07
C VAL A 169 -4.72 2.47 -11.92
N ILE A 170 -5.11 1.20 -12.02
CA ILE A 170 -6.50 0.78 -11.81
C ILE A 170 -6.97 1.15 -10.41
N LEU A 171 -6.13 0.88 -9.40
CA LEU A 171 -6.40 1.18 -7.99
C LEU A 171 -6.40 2.67 -7.67
N ALA A 172 -5.88 3.53 -8.56
CA ALA A 172 -5.88 4.98 -8.41
C ALA A 172 -7.07 5.67 -9.10
N VAL A 173 -7.46 5.20 -10.28
CA VAL A 173 -8.39 5.92 -11.17
C VAL A 173 -9.84 5.50 -11.01
N ILE A 174 -10.12 4.20 -11.02
CA ILE A 174 -11.49 3.67 -10.89
C ILE A 174 -12.12 4.02 -9.53
N PRO A 175 -11.42 3.85 -8.40
CA PRO A 175 -11.97 4.17 -7.08
C PRO A 175 -11.94 5.67 -6.79
N PRO A 176 -12.82 6.15 -5.89
CA PRO A 176 -12.94 7.55 -5.49
C PRO A 176 -11.83 7.94 -4.51
N VAL A 177 -10.58 7.89 -4.97
CA VAL A 177 -9.41 8.13 -4.11
C VAL A 177 -9.19 9.61 -3.86
N TYR A 178 -9.34 10.42 -4.92
CA TYR A 178 -9.11 11.87 -4.91
C TYR A 178 -10.40 12.69 -5.07
N TYR A 179 -11.57 12.04 -5.06
CA TYR A 179 -12.85 12.68 -5.32
C TYR A 179 -13.98 11.93 -4.60
N SER A 180 -15.14 12.59 -4.42
CA SER A 180 -16.32 11.94 -3.83
C SER A 180 -16.94 10.92 -4.79
N ILE A 181 -17.32 9.75 -4.28
CA ILE A 181 -17.94 8.67 -5.07
C ILE A 181 -19.24 9.09 -5.76
N GLU A 182 -19.95 10.07 -5.21
CA GLU A 182 -21.20 10.60 -5.77
C GLU A 182 -21.01 11.24 -7.15
N ARG A 183 -19.77 11.62 -7.49
CA ARG A 183 -19.43 12.13 -8.83
C ARG A 183 -19.45 11.06 -9.91
N LEU A 184 -19.45 9.78 -9.55
CA LEU A 184 -19.53 8.69 -10.52
C LEU A 184 -21.00 8.40 -10.90
N PRO A 185 -21.26 8.05 -12.18
CA PRO A 185 -22.52 7.43 -12.57
C PRO A 185 -22.82 6.19 -11.71
N LEU A 186 -24.09 5.93 -11.40
CA LEU A 186 -24.53 4.86 -10.50
C LEU A 186 -23.89 3.49 -10.82
N ASN A 187 -23.80 3.13 -12.09
CA ASN A 187 -23.20 1.86 -12.53
C ASN A 187 -21.72 1.74 -12.15
N LEU A 188 -20.97 2.84 -12.19
CA LEU A 188 -19.55 2.88 -11.83
C LEU A 188 -19.35 2.93 -10.31
N GLN A 189 -20.32 3.43 -9.55
CA GLN A 189 -20.25 3.40 -8.08
C GLN A 189 -20.21 1.96 -7.56
N TYR A 190 -21.03 1.06 -8.11
CA TYR A 190 -21.01 -0.35 -7.72
C TYR A 190 -19.66 -1.02 -8.02
N LEU A 191 -19.07 -0.72 -9.18
CA LEU A 191 -17.74 -1.23 -9.52
C LEU A 191 -16.67 -0.65 -8.60
N ALA A 192 -16.76 0.64 -8.26
CA ALA A 192 -15.83 1.29 -7.34
C ALA A 192 -15.85 0.61 -5.96
N TYR A 193 -17.01 0.27 -5.41
CA TYR A 193 -17.09 -0.44 -4.12
C TYR A 193 -16.43 -1.83 -4.12
N LEU A 194 -16.24 -2.46 -5.28
CA LEU A 194 -15.48 -3.72 -5.41
C LEU A 194 -13.96 -3.53 -5.43
N VAL A 195 -13.47 -2.29 -5.44
CA VAL A 195 -12.04 -2.00 -5.45
C VAL A 195 -11.58 -1.72 -4.01
N PRO A 196 -10.52 -2.38 -3.51
CA PRO A 196 -10.09 -2.24 -2.12
C PRO A 196 -9.77 -0.80 -1.74
N THR A 197 -9.20 -0.01 -2.65
CA THR A 197 -8.83 1.37 -2.35
C THR A 197 -10.03 2.29 -2.13
N THR A 198 -11.24 1.96 -2.61
CA THR A 198 -12.46 2.72 -2.29
C THR A 198 -12.71 2.75 -0.79
N HIS A 199 -12.69 1.59 -0.14
CA HIS A 199 -12.91 1.52 1.30
C HIS A 199 -11.75 2.12 2.10
N ALA A 200 -10.51 2.04 1.59
CA ALA A 200 -9.36 2.68 2.23
C ALA A 200 -9.52 4.21 2.21
N SER A 201 -9.91 4.77 1.06
CA SER A 201 -10.20 6.18 0.88
C SER A 201 -11.36 6.64 1.73
N LEU A 202 -12.46 5.90 1.78
CA LEU A 202 -13.60 6.25 2.66
C LEU A 202 -13.22 6.21 4.13
N MET A 203 -12.40 5.27 4.59
CA MET A 203 -11.90 5.24 5.98
C MET A 203 -11.02 6.45 6.31
N VAL A 204 -10.14 6.87 5.39
CA VAL A 204 -9.31 8.07 5.59
C VAL A 204 -10.15 9.34 5.53
N GLN A 205 -11.08 9.44 4.58
CA GLN A 205 -12.01 10.57 4.46
C GLN A 205 -12.89 10.71 5.71
N ASP A 206 -13.47 9.62 6.20
CA ASP A 206 -14.24 9.57 7.46
C ASP A 206 -13.41 10.01 8.66
N SER A 207 -12.16 9.54 8.76
CA SER A 207 -11.24 9.95 9.83
C SER A 207 -10.86 11.44 9.81
N MET A 208 -11.03 12.09 8.65
CA MET A 208 -10.81 13.53 8.46
C MET A 208 -12.11 14.34 8.62
N GLY A 209 -13.26 13.70 8.86
CA GLY A 209 -14.56 14.38 8.95
C GLY A 209 -15.19 14.75 7.61
N LEU A 210 -14.69 14.16 6.51
CA LEU A 210 -15.26 14.40 5.19
C LEU A 210 -16.57 13.60 5.01
N VAL A 211 -17.49 14.17 4.22
CA VAL A 211 -18.78 13.53 3.94
C VAL A 211 -18.54 12.21 3.21
N THR A 212 -18.99 11.12 3.82
CA THR A 212 -19.02 9.78 3.24
C THR A 212 -20.44 9.39 2.85
N PRO A 213 -20.62 8.42 1.93
CA PRO A 213 -21.95 8.00 1.47
C PRO A 213 -22.81 7.44 2.60
N GLU A 214 -24.10 7.76 2.62
CA GLU A 214 -25.03 7.33 3.69
C GLU A 214 -25.08 5.81 3.90
N ALA A 215 -24.93 5.03 2.82
CA ALA A 215 -24.94 3.56 2.87
C ALA A 215 -23.61 2.96 3.38
N TRP A 216 -22.56 3.76 3.53
CA TRP A 216 -21.25 3.32 3.99
C TRP A 216 -21.10 3.57 5.50
N SER A 217 -20.32 2.71 6.16
CA SER A 217 -19.97 2.88 7.57
C SER A 217 -18.54 2.42 7.83
N ILE A 218 -17.96 2.91 8.92
CA ILE A 218 -16.61 2.53 9.31
C ILE A 218 -16.46 1.01 9.54
N TYR A 219 -17.49 0.36 10.08
CA TYR A 219 -17.51 -1.08 10.28
C TYR A 219 -17.46 -1.85 8.95
N LEU A 220 -18.18 -1.35 7.93
CA LEU A 220 -18.12 -1.92 6.58
C LEU A 220 -16.72 -1.73 5.99
N GLY A 221 -16.13 -0.54 6.12
CA GLY A 221 -14.77 -0.27 5.67
C GLY A 221 -13.75 -1.24 6.27
N LEU A 222 -13.76 -1.38 7.60
CA LEU A 222 -12.89 -2.30 8.32
C LEU A 222 -13.10 -3.77 7.93
N ALA A 223 -14.36 -4.19 7.79
CA ALA A 223 -14.71 -5.56 7.39
C ALA A 223 -14.18 -5.87 5.99
N VAL A 224 -14.40 -4.96 5.03
CA VAL A 224 -13.96 -5.15 3.64
C VAL A 224 -12.43 -5.11 3.54
N GLN A 225 -11.76 -4.16 4.18
CA GLN A 225 -10.29 -4.11 4.19
C GLN A 225 -9.67 -5.37 4.81
N SER A 226 -10.23 -5.84 5.93
CA SER A 226 -9.79 -7.06 6.57
C SER A 226 -10.02 -8.28 5.68
N ALA A 227 -11.16 -8.33 4.97
CA ALA A 227 -11.45 -9.39 4.00
C ALA A 227 -10.46 -9.40 2.84
N TYR A 228 -10.08 -8.23 2.29
CA TYR A 228 -9.03 -8.15 1.26
C TYR A 228 -7.68 -8.60 1.78
N LEU A 229 -7.27 -8.14 2.97
CA LEU A 229 -6.02 -8.57 3.59
C LEU A 229 -5.98 -10.09 3.75
N ILE A 230 -7.01 -10.68 4.36
CA ILE A 230 -7.09 -12.13 4.58
C ILE A 230 -7.14 -12.87 3.24
N GLY A 231 -7.94 -12.39 2.29
CA GLY A 231 -8.08 -12.99 0.96
C GLY A 231 -6.78 -12.99 0.17
N PHE A 232 -6.07 -11.86 0.11
CA PHE A 232 -4.79 -11.77 -0.57
C PHE A 232 -3.68 -12.53 0.15
N LEU A 233 -3.66 -12.57 1.49
CA LEU A 233 -2.73 -13.42 2.24
C LEU A 233 -3.00 -14.90 1.97
N ALA A 234 -4.26 -15.32 1.92
CA ALA A 234 -4.63 -16.69 1.60
C ALA A 234 -4.23 -17.05 0.16
N LEU A 235 -4.45 -16.14 -0.79
CA LEU A 235 -4.06 -16.30 -2.20
C LEU A 235 -2.54 -16.40 -2.34
N ALA A 236 -1.79 -15.48 -1.71
CA ALA A 236 -0.34 -15.48 -1.66
C ALA A 236 0.18 -16.80 -1.05
N ARG A 237 -0.38 -17.25 0.07
CA ARG A 237 0.04 -18.50 0.71
C ARG A 237 -0.24 -19.74 -0.14
N ALA A 238 -1.41 -19.80 -0.77
CA ALA A 238 -1.87 -21.01 -1.46
C ALA A 238 -1.34 -21.14 -2.88
N ARG A 239 -1.04 -20.01 -3.55
CA ARG A 239 -0.76 -19.97 -4.98
C ARG A 239 0.57 -19.31 -5.34
N ALA A 240 1.29 -18.69 -4.41
CA ALA A 240 2.58 -18.10 -4.78
C ALA A 240 3.61 -19.17 -5.15
N VAL A 241 4.28 -18.96 -6.28
CA VAL A 241 5.39 -19.81 -6.73
C VAL A 241 6.64 -19.40 -5.95
N TRP A 242 6.91 -20.11 -4.86
CA TRP A 242 8.05 -19.85 -3.98
C TRP A 242 9.32 -20.60 -4.39
N ARG A 243 9.16 -21.81 -4.91
CA ARG A 243 10.24 -22.69 -5.37
C ARG A 243 10.03 -22.93 -6.85
N ASP A 244 11.08 -22.71 -7.65
CA ASP A 244 11.11 -23.23 -9.01
C ASP A 244 11.08 -24.77 -8.89
N LEU A 245 10.11 -25.39 -9.57
CA LEU A 245 10.00 -26.86 -9.67
C LEU A 245 10.98 -27.39 -10.71
#